data_AF-A0A8T5BM22-F1
#
_entry.id   AF-A0A8T5BM22-F1
#
_cell.length_a   1.000
_cell.length_b   1.000
_cell.length_c   1.000
_cell.angle_alpha   90.00
_cell.angle_beta   90.00
_cell.angle_gamma   90.00
#
_symmetry.space_group_name_H-M   'P 1'
#
loop_
_entity.id
_entity.type
_entity.pdbx_description
1 polymer ?
#
loop_
_entity_poly.entity_id
_entity_poly.type
_entity_poly.pdbx_seq_one_letter_code
_entity_poly.pdbx_strand_id
1 'polypeptide(L)'
;MNNPGGTSAYAFNNYKLQLRSGAWVRDLFIASTLGVIVSLPVALVTLVNIGYVAGVTKTPGGNSAYWWVWSFIPTWMPSGAIVAPEAPYWPQAIIGFFATGALIFLRARFAWFPLNAVGIAIGATTAQWFQGHAAGFLVSWIIKYIIIKTAGARVHDRYVVPFTAGFIGGWMFGLLIGTALSVLKFFFPW
;
A
#
# COMPACT_ATOMS: atom_id res chain seq x y z
N MET A 1 -7.84 6.26 -9.90
CA MET A 1 -7.36 4.93 -10.34
C MET A 1 -6.92 4.15 -9.13
N ASN A 2 -7.62 3.05 -8.82
CA ASN A 2 -7.28 2.12 -7.74
C ASN A 2 -5.85 1.64 -7.95
N ASN A 3 -4.99 1.74 -6.93
CA ASN A 3 -3.65 1.15 -6.93
C ASN A 3 -3.80 -0.34 -6.54
N PRO A 4 -3.87 -1.28 -7.50
CA PRO A 4 -4.04 -2.69 -7.18
C PRO A 4 -2.70 -3.31 -6.74
N GLY A 5 -1.58 -2.62 -7.04
CA GLY A 5 -0.22 -3.14 -6.88
C GLY A 5 0.17 -3.38 -5.42
N GLY A 6 -0.26 -2.49 -4.51
CA GLY A 6 0.00 -2.63 -3.08
C GLY A 6 -0.71 -3.84 -2.48
N THR A 7 -2.02 -3.96 -2.70
CA THR A 7 -2.85 -5.06 -2.18
C THR A 7 -2.50 -6.41 -2.82
N SER A 8 -2.17 -6.45 -4.11
CA SER A 8 -1.73 -7.69 -4.76
C SER A 8 -0.39 -8.20 -4.24
N ALA A 9 0.55 -7.31 -3.86
CA ALA A 9 1.83 -7.73 -3.31
C ALA A 9 1.67 -8.40 -1.92
N TYR A 10 0.72 -7.94 -1.10
CA TYR A 10 0.40 -8.58 0.18
C TYR A 10 -0.32 -9.92 0.01
N ALA A 11 -1.16 -10.07 -1.03
CA ALA A 11 -1.82 -11.33 -1.33
C ALA A 11 -0.82 -12.47 -1.56
N PHE A 12 0.29 -12.22 -2.24
CA PHE A 12 1.36 -13.21 -2.44
C PHE A 12 2.13 -13.57 -1.16
N ASN A 13 2.25 -12.65 -0.21
CA ASN A 13 2.85 -12.94 1.10
C ASN A 13 1.95 -13.81 1.99
N ASN A 14 0.62 -13.72 1.84
CA ASN A 14 -0.30 -14.60 2.56
C ASN A 14 -0.10 -16.08 2.20
N TYR A 15 0.24 -16.39 0.94
CA TYR A 15 0.56 -17.76 0.52
C TYR A 15 1.86 -18.29 1.14
N LYS A 16 2.85 -17.41 1.39
CA LYS A 16 4.06 -17.79 2.16
C LYS A 16 3.75 -18.05 3.62
N LEU A 17 2.80 -17.34 4.21
CA LEU A 17 2.34 -17.58 5.57
C LEU A 17 1.60 -18.93 5.66
N GLN A 18 0.79 -19.23 4.66
CA GLN A 18 0.06 -20.49 4.53
C GLN A 18 0.98 -21.72 4.43
N LEU A 19 2.11 -21.60 3.72
CA LEU A 19 3.19 -22.60 3.72
C LEU A 19 3.78 -22.85 5.13
N ARG A 20 3.75 -21.87 6.02
CA ARG A 20 4.28 -21.97 7.40
C ARG A 20 3.23 -22.41 8.42
N SER A 21 1.94 -22.13 8.17
CA SER A 21 0.84 -22.49 9.07
C SER A 21 0.24 -23.87 8.79
N GLY A 22 0.59 -24.50 7.67
CA GLY A 22 0.05 -25.80 7.26
C GLY A 22 -1.41 -25.75 6.80
N ALA A 23 -1.99 -24.56 6.66
CA ALA A 23 -3.35 -24.39 6.16
C ALA A 23 -3.44 -24.74 4.66
N TRP A 24 -4.62 -25.14 4.18
CA TRP A 24 -4.83 -25.43 2.76
C TRP A 24 -4.90 -24.14 1.94
N VAL A 25 -4.29 -24.16 0.74
CA VAL A 25 -4.22 -22.99 -0.17
C VAL A 25 -5.62 -22.50 -0.51
N ARG A 26 -6.53 -23.45 -0.74
CA ARG A 26 -7.93 -23.21 -1.05
C ARG A 26 -8.63 -22.41 0.03
N ASP A 27 -8.40 -22.73 1.31
CA ASP A 27 -9.11 -22.09 2.41
C ASP A 27 -8.64 -20.63 2.57
N LEU A 28 -7.35 -20.36 2.34
CA LEU A 28 -6.82 -19.00 2.28
C LEU A 28 -7.39 -18.21 1.09
N PHE A 29 -7.47 -18.84 -0.08
CA PHE A 29 -8.05 -18.22 -1.27
C PHE A 29 -9.53 -17.90 -1.07
N ILE A 30 -10.31 -18.82 -0.51
CA ILE A 30 -11.73 -18.62 -0.21
C ILE A 30 -11.89 -17.51 0.84
N ALA A 31 -11.14 -17.55 1.93
CA ALA A 31 -11.22 -16.55 2.99
C ALA A 31 -10.87 -15.14 2.50
N SER A 32 -9.79 -15.00 1.72
CA SER A 32 -9.40 -13.71 1.15
C SER A 32 -10.39 -13.19 0.12
N THR A 33 -10.92 -14.07 -0.74
CA THR A 33 -11.93 -13.71 -1.75
C THR A 33 -13.24 -13.29 -1.09
N LEU A 34 -13.74 -14.07 -0.13
CA LEU A 34 -14.94 -13.71 0.64
C LEU A 34 -14.74 -12.41 1.42
N GLY A 35 -13.56 -12.21 2.01
CA GLY A 35 -13.20 -10.97 2.68
C GLY A 35 -13.30 -9.76 1.75
N VAL A 36 -12.80 -9.87 0.51
CA VAL A 36 -12.91 -8.78 -0.49
C VAL A 36 -14.37 -8.56 -0.90
N ILE A 37 -15.11 -9.63 -1.19
CA ILE A 37 -16.53 -9.54 -1.61
C ILE A 37 -17.39 -8.90 -0.54
N VAL A 38 -17.17 -9.21 0.74
CA VAL A 38 -17.96 -8.66 1.86
C VAL A 38 -17.48 -7.26 2.24
N SER A 39 -16.18 -7.01 2.23
CA SER A 39 -15.63 -5.71 2.65
C SER A 39 -16.00 -4.59 1.69
N LEU A 40 -16.06 -4.84 0.37
CA LEU A 40 -16.37 -3.82 -0.63
C LEU A 40 -17.75 -3.16 -0.41
N PRO A 41 -18.88 -3.90 -0.35
CA PRO A 41 -20.20 -3.33 -0.12
C PRO A 41 -20.31 -2.70 1.27
N VAL A 42 -19.80 -3.36 2.31
CA VAL A 42 -19.87 -2.87 3.69
C VAL A 42 -19.12 -1.55 3.83
N ALA A 43 -17.91 -1.46 3.26
CA ALA A 43 -17.12 -0.23 3.28
C ALA A 43 -17.81 0.90 2.52
N LEU A 44 -18.37 0.62 1.32
CA LEU A 44 -19.10 1.61 0.52
C LEU A 44 -20.33 2.14 1.24
N VAL A 45 -21.20 1.26 1.76
CA VAL A 45 -22.43 1.65 2.45
C VAL A 45 -22.10 2.43 3.73
N THR A 46 -21.16 1.93 4.53
CA THR A 46 -20.76 2.58 5.79
C THR A 46 -20.19 3.96 5.52
N LEU A 47 -19.34 4.10 4.49
CA LEU A 47 -18.77 5.39 4.12
C LEU A 47 -19.84 6.38 3.65
N VAL A 48 -20.70 5.97 2.71
CA VAL A 48 -21.77 6.84 2.20
C VAL A 48 -22.65 7.31 3.34
N ASN A 49 -23.01 6.40 4.25
CA ASN A 49 -23.81 6.73 5.42
C ASN A 49 -23.10 7.73 6.35
N ILE A 50 -21.83 7.50 6.67
CA ILE A 50 -21.00 8.43 7.47
C ILE A 50 -20.91 9.81 6.80
N GLY A 51 -20.72 9.84 5.48
CA GLY A 51 -20.67 11.07 4.69
C GLY A 51 -21.97 11.87 4.74
N TYR A 52 -23.12 11.20 4.64
CA TYR A 52 -24.44 11.85 4.70
C TYR A 52 -24.86 12.27 6.10
N VAL A 53 -24.53 11.50 7.14
CA VAL A 53 -25.01 11.74 8.52
C VAL A 53 -24.11 12.71 9.29
N ALA A 54 -22.79 12.47 9.26
CA ALA A 54 -21.84 13.25 10.07
C ALA A 54 -21.08 14.31 9.26
N GLY A 55 -21.01 14.13 7.94
CA GLY A 55 -20.10 14.90 7.09
C GLY A 55 -18.66 14.42 7.26
N VAL A 56 -18.00 14.12 6.14
CA VAL A 56 -16.62 13.56 6.09
C VAL A 56 -15.59 14.45 6.82
N THR A 57 -15.87 15.75 6.97
CA THR A 57 -15.00 16.71 7.67
C THR A 57 -15.09 16.66 9.19
N LYS A 58 -16.12 16.02 9.76
CA LYS A 58 -16.38 16.02 11.22
C LYS A 58 -16.08 14.67 11.89
N THR A 59 -15.68 13.65 11.14
CA THR A 59 -15.35 12.33 11.69
C THR A 59 -13.95 12.29 12.31
N PRO A 60 -13.69 11.46 13.35
CA PRO A 60 -12.35 11.19 13.85
C PRO A 60 -11.48 10.62 12.71
N GLY A 61 -10.38 11.31 12.38
CA GLY A 61 -9.57 11.02 11.18
C GLY A 61 -9.79 11.99 10.00
N GLY A 62 -10.83 12.83 10.10
CA GLY A 62 -11.13 13.93 9.18
C GLY A 62 -11.05 13.53 7.70
N ASN A 63 -10.64 14.50 6.88
CA ASN A 63 -10.51 14.35 5.44
C ASN A 63 -9.38 13.38 5.00
N SER A 64 -8.47 13.03 5.91
CA SER A 64 -7.27 12.23 5.65
C SER A 64 -7.49 10.72 5.83
N ALA A 65 -8.52 10.28 6.57
CA ALA A 65 -8.90 8.87 6.66
C ALA A 65 -9.54 8.32 5.36
N TYR A 66 -9.88 9.21 4.44
CA TYR A 66 -10.73 8.93 3.28
C TYR A 66 -10.10 9.42 1.97
N TRP A 67 -8.79 9.22 1.78
CA TRP A 67 -8.04 9.65 0.58
C TRP A 67 -8.64 9.14 -0.74
N TRP A 68 -9.34 8.01 -0.72
CA TRP A 68 -10.00 7.42 -1.89
C TRP A 68 -11.33 8.10 -2.23
N VAL A 69 -11.96 8.79 -1.28
CA VAL A 69 -13.22 9.52 -1.47
C VAL A 69 -13.00 10.78 -2.30
N TRP A 70 -11.81 11.37 -2.26
CA TRP A 70 -11.37 12.39 -3.20
C TRP A 70 -11.33 11.93 -4.66
N SER A 71 -11.31 10.61 -4.92
CA SER A 71 -11.47 10.09 -6.29
C SER A 71 -12.93 10.12 -6.78
N PHE A 72 -13.89 10.42 -5.89
CA PHE A 72 -15.33 10.40 -6.14
C PHE A 72 -16.05 11.71 -5.81
N ILE A 73 -15.39 12.70 -5.18
CA ILE A 73 -15.95 14.04 -4.94
C ILE A 73 -15.37 15.03 -5.97
N PRO A 74 -16.16 15.47 -6.96
CA PRO A 74 -15.84 16.64 -7.75
C PRO A 74 -16.39 17.89 -7.04
N THR A 75 -15.57 18.93 -6.73
CA THR A 75 -16.11 20.31 -6.58
C THR A 75 -15.13 21.48 -6.34
N TRP A 76 -13.82 21.32 -6.13
CA TRP A 76 -12.96 22.51 -5.88
C TRP A 76 -11.53 22.46 -6.41
N MET A 77 -11.12 21.38 -7.05
CA MET A 77 -9.83 21.36 -7.74
C MET A 77 -10.00 21.98 -9.13
N PRO A 78 -9.19 22.99 -9.50
CA PRO A 78 -9.06 23.39 -10.90
C PRO A 78 -8.79 22.13 -11.72
N SER A 79 -9.37 22.03 -12.91
CA SER A 79 -9.31 20.85 -13.80
C SER A 79 -7.89 20.36 -14.15
N GLY A 80 -6.85 21.00 -13.63
CA GLY A 80 -5.44 20.61 -13.71
C GLY A 80 -4.91 19.70 -12.57
N ALA A 81 -5.68 19.34 -11.54
CA ALA A 81 -5.18 18.45 -10.47
C ALA A 81 -5.44 16.94 -10.71
N ILE A 82 -6.38 16.62 -11.60
CA ILE A 82 -6.60 15.27 -12.14
C ILE A 82 -6.29 15.33 -13.64
N VAL A 83 -5.07 15.74 -13.97
CA VAL A 83 -4.59 15.66 -15.36
C VAL A 83 -4.36 14.19 -15.63
N ALA A 84 -5.33 13.57 -16.31
CA ALA A 84 -5.01 12.41 -17.14
C ALA A 84 -3.78 12.82 -17.96
N PRO A 85 -2.70 12.00 -17.99
CA PRO A 85 -1.45 12.40 -18.61
C PRO A 85 -1.75 12.99 -20.00
N GLU A 86 -1.40 14.26 -20.19
CA GLU A 86 -1.69 14.97 -21.44
C GLU A 86 -1.14 14.12 -22.58
N ALA A 87 -2.02 13.71 -23.49
CA ALA A 87 -1.59 12.94 -24.64
C ALA A 87 -0.53 13.77 -25.39
N PRO A 88 0.64 13.19 -25.70
CA PRO A 88 0.89 11.76 -25.81
C PRO A 88 1.64 11.16 -24.60
N TYR A 89 1.08 10.09 -24.02
CA TYR A 89 1.70 9.29 -22.94
C TYR A 89 2.59 8.15 -23.45
N TRP A 90 2.56 7.88 -24.76
CA TRP A 90 3.30 6.78 -25.38
C TRP A 90 4.83 6.93 -25.28
N PRO A 91 5.45 8.14 -25.31
CA PRO A 91 6.89 8.27 -25.14
C PRO A 91 7.35 7.83 -23.75
N GLN A 92 6.62 8.22 -22.70
CA GLN A 92 6.93 7.86 -21.31
C GLN A 92 6.71 6.36 -21.08
N ALA A 93 5.69 5.77 -21.71
CA ALA A 93 5.44 4.33 -21.67
C ALA A 93 6.59 3.53 -22.32
N ILE A 94 7.10 3.97 -23.48
CA ILE A 94 8.25 3.36 -24.15
C ILE A 94 9.52 3.46 -23.29
N ILE A 95 9.78 4.65 -22.71
CA ILE A 95 10.91 4.84 -21.80
C ILE A 95 10.80 3.92 -20.58
N GLY A 96 9.61 3.82 -19.98
CA GLY A 96 9.33 2.92 -18.86
C GLY A 96 9.54 1.45 -19.22
N PHE A 97 9.12 1.03 -20.41
CA PHE A 97 9.30 -0.33 -20.92
C PHE A 97 10.79 -0.69 -21.07
N PHE A 98 11.57 0.16 -21.75
CA PHE A 98 13.00 -0.08 -21.94
C PHE A 98 13.79 0.03 -20.63
N ALA A 99 13.46 0.98 -19.75
CA ALA A 99 14.09 1.10 -18.44
C ALA A 99 13.84 -0.15 -17.58
N THR A 100 12.60 -0.63 -17.55
CA THR A 100 12.21 -1.87 -16.85
C THR A 100 12.94 -3.08 -17.43
N GLY A 101 12.96 -3.21 -18.76
CA GLY A 101 13.68 -4.28 -19.45
C GLY A 101 15.18 -4.27 -19.18
N ALA A 102 15.82 -3.09 -19.22
CA ALA A 102 17.23 -2.91 -18.90
C ALA A 102 17.53 -3.30 -17.45
N LEU A 103 16.67 -2.94 -16.49
CA LEU A 103 16.84 -3.31 -15.09
C LEU A 103 16.69 -4.82 -14.86
N ILE A 104 15.73 -5.46 -15.53
CA ILE A 104 15.57 -6.91 -15.48
C ILE A 104 16.83 -7.59 -16.03
N PHE A 105 17.34 -7.11 -17.17
CA PHE A 105 18.57 -7.63 -17.77
C PHE A 105 19.81 -7.41 -16.87
N LEU A 106 19.98 -6.20 -16.32
CA LEU A 106 21.06 -5.86 -15.39
C LEU A 106 21.02 -6.74 -14.15
N ARG A 107 19.83 -6.99 -13.59
CA ARG A 107 19.66 -7.85 -12.43
C ARG A 107 19.90 -9.33 -12.75
N ALA A 108 19.56 -9.77 -13.96
CA ALA A 108 19.87 -11.12 -14.44
C ALA A 108 21.38 -11.32 -14.65
N ARG A 109 22.10 -10.28 -15.11
CA ARG A 109 23.55 -10.34 -15.37
C ARG A 109 24.40 -10.09 -14.12
N PHE A 110 23.95 -9.21 -13.24
CA PHE A 110 24.65 -8.76 -12.03
C PHE A 110 23.80 -9.06 -10.80
N ALA A 111 24.09 -10.20 -10.15
CA ALA A 111 23.38 -10.63 -8.94
C ALA A 111 23.47 -9.62 -7.77
N TRP A 112 24.47 -8.75 -7.78
CA TRP A 112 24.68 -7.71 -6.77
C TRP A 112 23.93 -6.39 -7.06
N PHE A 113 23.26 -6.27 -8.20
CA PHE A 113 22.61 -5.02 -8.58
C PHE A 113 21.39 -4.74 -7.69
N PRO A 114 21.35 -3.59 -6.98
CA PRO A 114 20.39 -3.36 -5.90
C PRO A 114 19.00 -2.94 -6.38
N LEU A 115 18.88 -2.43 -7.61
CA LEU A 115 17.61 -1.91 -8.13
C LEU A 115 16.77 -3.03 -8.76
N ASN A 116 15.52 -3.12 -8.32
CA ASN A 116 14.51 -4.02 -8.89
C ASN A 116 13.56 -3.21 -9.76
N ALA A 117 13.26 -3.72 -10.96
CA ALA A 117 12.26 -3.18 -11.87
C ALA A 117 10.90 -2.93 -11.20
N VAL A 118 10.50 -3.82 -10.28
CA VAL A 118 9.27 -3.66 -9.48
C VAL A 118 9.36 -2.44 -8.55
N GLY A 119 10.51 -2.19 -7.95
CA GLY A 119 10.71 -1.04 -7.06
C GLY A 119 10.60 0.29 -7.80
N ILE A 120 11.10 0.36 -9.03
CA ILE A 120 10.97 1.53 -9.90
C ILE A 120 9.54 1.69 -10.40
N ALA A 121 8.88 0.60 -10.81
CA ALA A 121 7.49 0.64 -11.23
C ALA A 121 6.55 1.15 -10.11
N ILE A 122 6.84 0.83 -8.85
CA ILE A 122 6.07 1.33 -7.70
C ILE A 122 6.50 2.77 -7.35
N GLY A 123 7.80 3.02 -7.22
CA GLY A 123 8.35 4.29 -6.74
C GLY A 123 8.25 5.46 -7.73
N ALA A 124 8.21 5.19 -9.03
CA ALA A 124 8.14 6.22 -10.08
C ALA A 124 6.70 6.70 -10.36
N THR A 125 5.70 6.13 -9.68
CA THR A 125 4.32 6.61 -9.83
C THR A 125 4.12 7.85 -8.98
N THR A 126 3.49 8.88 -9.57
CA THR A 126 3.16 10.14 -8.90
C THR A 126 2.42 9.91 -7.58
N ALA A 127 1.48 8.96 -7.56
CA ALA A 127 0.72 8.60 -6.36
C ALA A 127 1.61 8.08 -5.22
N GLN A 128 2.59 7.22 -5.52
CA GLN A 128 3.49 6.66 -4.49
C GLN A 128 4.56 7.67 -4.04
N TRP A 129 4.91 8.62 -4.91
CA TRP A 129 5.78 9.73 -4.55
C TRP A 129 5.08 10.70 -3.58
N PHE A 130 3.86 11.13 -3.88
CA PHE A 130 3.06 12.01 -3.01
C PHE A 130 2.74 11.38 -1.65
N GLN A 131 2.53 10.06 -1.60
CA GLN A 131 2.31 9.33 -0.35
C GLN A 131 3.59 9.10 0.46
N GLY A 132 4.75 9.55 -0.03
CA GLY A 132 6.04 9.36 0.63
C GLY A 132 6.54 7.91 0.61
N HIS A 133 5.83 6.96 -0.02
CA HIS A 133 6.21 5.55 -0.07
C HIS A 133 7.52 5.36 -0.84
N ALA A 134 7.70 6.08 -1.96
CA ALA A 134 8.93 6.00 -2.74
C ALA A 134 10.16 6.46 -1.94
N ALA A 135 10.04 7.59 -1.22
CA ALA A 135 11.07 8.06 -0.31
C ALA A 135 11.27 7.09 0.86
N GLY A 136 10.20 6.55 1.42
CA GLY A 136 10.25 5.55 2.49
C GLY A 136 10.97 4.26 2.11
N PHE A 137 10.76 3.76 0.88
CA PHE A 137 11.49 2.59 0.38
C PHE A 137 12.97 2.88 0.18
N LEU A 138 13.32 4.07 -0.33
CA LEU A 138 14.72 4.49 -0.47
C LEU A 138 15.40 4.62 0.90
N VAL A 139 14.74 5.26 1.86
CA VAL A 139 15.22 5.38 3.25
C VAL A 139 15.37 4.01 3.89
N SER A 140 14.39 3.12 3.74
CA SER A 140 14.45 1.74 4.23
C SER A 140 15.63 0.97 3.62
N TRP A 141 15.89 1.15 2.32
CA TRP A 141 17.04 0.54 1.66
C TRP A 141 18.37 1.07 2.20
N ILE A 142 18.48 2.38 2.42
CA ILE A 142 19.67 3.00 3.04
C ILE A 142 19.90 2.45 4.44
N ILE A 143 18.86 2.42 5.29
CA ILE A 143 18.94 1.87 6.65
C ILE A 143 19.38 0.40 6.59
N LYS A 144 18.75 -0.41 5.75
CA LYS A 144 19.12 -1.81 5.55
C LYS A 144 20.58 -1.95 5.14
N TYR A 145 21.03 -1.16 4.17
CA TYR A 145 22.41 -1.20 3.68
C TYR A 145 23.41 -0.84 4.77
N ILE A 146 23.15 0.22 5.55
CA ILE A 146 23.99 0.62 6.68
C ILE A 146 24.06 -0.50 7.71
N ILE A 147 22.92 -1.05 8.14
CA ILE A 147 22.88 -2.10 9.17
C ILE A 147 23.62 -3.36 8.73
N ILE A 148 23.41 -3.80 7.49
CA ILE A 148 24.11 -5.00 6.98
C ILE A 148 25.62 -4.75 6.91
N LYS A 149 26.05 -3.53 6.55
CA LYS A 149 27.48 -3.20 6.43
C LYS A 149 28.17 -3.00 7.78
N THR A 150 27.49 -2.47 8.79
CA THR A 150 28.08 -2.21 10.12
C THR A 150 27.88 -3.35 11.11
N ALA A 151 26.68 -3.92 11.18
CA ALA A 151 26.29 -4.92 12.18
C ALA A 151 26.19 -6.35 11.62
N GLY A 152 26.32 -6.50 10.30
CA GLY A 152 26.24 -7.78 9.61
C GLY A 152 24.81 -8.26 9.38
N ALA A 153 24.64 -9.17 8.42
CA ALA A 153 23.33 -9.70 8.02
C ALA A 153 22.56 -10.38 9.18
N ARG A 154 23.28 -10.98 10.14
CA ARG A 154 22.66 -11.67 11.28
C ARG A 154 21.89 -10.73 12.21
N VAL A 155 22.34 -9.48 12.38
CA VAL A 155 21.66 -8.48 13.22
C VAL A 155 20.40 -7.97 12.54
N HIS A 156 20.48 -7.71 11.23
CA HIS A 156 19.31 -7.34 10.43
C HIS A 156 18.20 -8.39 10.58
N ASP A 157 18.52 -9.67 10.37
CA ASP A 157 17.50 -10.73 10.36
C ASP A 157 16.97 -11.05 11.76
N ARG A 158 17.81 -10.96 12.80
CA ARG A 158 17.42 -11.32 14.17
C ARG A 158 16.68 -10.22 14.92
N TYR A 159 16.94 -8.95 14.61
CA TYR A 159 16.38 -7.83 15.39
C TYR A 159 15.58 -6.86 14.54
N VAL A 160 16.10 -6.43 13.38
CA VAL A 160 15.43 -5.41 12.54
C VAL A 160 14.16 -5.97 11.93
N VAL A 161 14.24 -7.18 11.34
CA VAL A 161 13.07 -7.83 10.73
C VAL A 161 11.93 -8.04 11.74
N PRO A 162 12.12 -8.66 12.92
CA PRO A 162 11.03 -8.81 13.89
C PRO A 162 10.55 -7.47 14.46
N PHE A 163 11.42 -6.48 14.64
CA PHE A 163 11.01 -5.14 15.05
C PHE A 163 10.09 -4.48 14.02
N THR A 164 10.48 -4.48 12.74
CA THR A 164 9.65 -3.92 11.67
C THR A 164 8.34 -4.70 11.51
N ALA A 165 8.37 -6.04 11.62
CA ALA A 165 7.17 -6.86 11.61
C ALA A 165 6.23 -6.52 12.78
N GLY A 166 6.77 -6.34 13.98
CA GLY A 166 6.03 -5.92 15.16
C GLY A 166 5.42 -4.52 14.99
N PHE A 167 6.17 -3.56 14.44
CA PHE A 167 5.67 -2.22 14.14
C PHE A 167 4.51 -2.25 13.14
N ILE A 168 4.65 -3.00 12.04
CA ILE A 168 3.57 -3.18 11.05
C ILE A 168 2.36 -3.85 11.71
N GLY A 169 2.57 -4.91 12.49
CA GLY A 169 1.50 -5.59 13.21
C GLY A 169 0.76 -4.67 14.18
N GLY A 170 1.50 -3.89 14.97
CA GLY A 170 0.94 -2.91 15.90
C GLY A 170 0.18 -1.79 15.18
N TRP A 171 0.69 -1.29 14.05
CA TRP A 171 0.00 -0.31 13.23
C TRP A 171 -1.32 -0.87 12.66
N MET A 172 -1.31 -2.09 12.12
CA MET A 172 -2.52 -2.76 11.64
C MET A 172 -3.54 -2.98 12.78
N PHE A 173 -3.07 -3.38 13.96
CA PHE A 173 -3.93 -3.56 15.13
C PHE A 173 -4.52 -2.23 15.63
N GLY A 174 -3.72 -1.16 15.60
CA GLY A 174 -4.18 0.20 15.91
C GLY A 174 -5.25 0.68 14.94
N LEU A 175 -5.11 0.39 13.63
CA LEU A 175 -6.16 0.67 12.65
C LEU A 175 -7.43 -0.13 12.92
N LEU A 176 -7.31 -1.41 13.29
CA LEU A 176 -8.45 -2.25 13.64
C LEU A 176 -9.20 -1.72 14.86
N ILE A 177 -8.49 -1.34 15.92
CA ILE A 177 -9.10 -0.73 17.12
C ILE A 177 -9.70 0.63 16.76
N GLY A 178 -8.97 1.49 16.06
CA GLY A 178 -9.42 2.82 15.67
C GLY A 178 -10.69 2.78 14.81
N THR A 179 -10.76 1.84 13.86
CA THR A 179 -11.96 1.61 13.06
C THR A 179 -13.11 1.07 13.89
N ALA A 180 -12.88 0.07 14.76
CA ALA A 180 -13.91 -0.45 15.66
C ALA A 180 -14.48 0.63 16.60
N LEU A 181 -13.62 1.45 17.22
CA LEU A 181 -14.02 2.58 18.05
C LEU A 181 -14.78 3.65 17.26
N SER A 182 -14.41 3.90 16.00
CA SER A 182 -15.13 4.83 15.14
C SER A 182 -16.53 4.35 14.82
N VAL A 183 -16.71 3.04 14.60
CA VAL A 183 -18.03 2.42 14.43
C VAL A 183 -18.83 2.50 15.73
N LEU A 184 -18.23 2.23 16.89
CA LEU A 184 -18.92 2.34 18.18
C LEU A 184 -19.36 3.77 18.49
N LYS A 185 -18.49 4.75 18.28
CA LYS A 185 -18.81 6.18 18.44
C LYS A 185 -19.90 6.65 17.47
N PHE A 186 -19.98 6.04 16.29
CA PHE A 186 -21.06 6.32 15.34
C PHE A 186 -22.43 5.86 15.87
N PHE A 187 -22.51 4.66 16.47
CA PHE A 187 -23.77 4.15 17.05
C PHE A 187 -24.12 4.78 18.40
N PHE A 188 -23.11 5.15 19.18
CA PHE A 188 -23.27 5.74 20.51
C PHE A 188 -22.45 7.04 20.57
N PRO A 189 -23.05 8.16 20.17
CA PRO A 189 -22.38 9.45 20.28
C PRO A 189 -22.36 9.86 21.76
N TRP A 190 -21.21 9.66 22.41
CA TRP A 190 -20.88 10.20 23.72
C TRP A 190 -19.92 11.38 23.61
#